data_AF-A0A1Q8AWG6-F1
#
_entry.id   AF-A0A1Q8AWG6-F1
#
_cell.length_a   1.000
_cell.length_b   1.000
_cell.length_c   1.000
_cell.angle_alpha   90.00
_cell.angle_beta   90.00
_cell.angle_gamma   90.00
#
_symmetry.space_group_name_H-M   'P 1'
#
loop_
_entity.id
_entity.type
_entity.pdbx_description
1 polymer ?
#
loop_
_entity_poly.entity_id
_entity_poly.type
_entity_poly.pdbx_seq_one_letter_code
_entity_poly.pdbx_strand_id
1 'polypeptide(L)'
;MNLEHALALIVLLPAVPLAQAPGGREAEPPGQSLFAARCGFCHGRDAAGGESGPDLTISPLVAKDVGGDTLIPVIRDGRVDKGMPAFALGASDLDAIVAFIHDQKKKADLNPGRRRSVDLADLQTGNAEAGKAYFNGAGGCARCHAPGGDLAGVATRLKGLALMQRMLDPGRNRGQKPNPAIVAVTTRSGETVTGHLAYRDEFTIALTDDSGWYRSWPTGQVRFSVDDPLDAHRAQLGKYTDRDMHDVLAYLQTLR
;
A
#
# COMPACT_ATOMS: atom_id res chain seq x y z
N MET A 1 92.98 44.83 16.92
CA MET A 1 92.39 46.15 16.60
C MET A 1 91.72 46.02 15.25
N ASN A 2 90.44 46.39 15.18
CA ASN A 2 89.61 46.58 13.98
C ASN A 2 88.91 45.34 13.41
N LEU A 3 87.73 45.11 14.00
CA LEU A 3 86.41 45.00 13.36
C LEU A 3 86.39 45.22 11.84
N GLU A 4 85.66 44.37 11.10
CA GLU A 4 84.55 44.75 10.21
C GLU A 4 84.21 43.65 9.16
N HIS A 5 82.91 43.34 9.08
CA HIS A 5 82.15 42.81 7.94
C HIS A 5 81.95 41.28 7.77
N ALA A 6 80.85 40.83 8.35
CA ALA A 6 80.14 39.60 8.00
C ALA A 6 79.38 39.79 6.66
N LEU A 7 79.65 38.91 5.69
CA LEU A 7 78.85 38.81 4.46
C LEU A 7 77.98 37.55 4.55
N ALA A 8 76.70 37.76 4.87
CA ALA A 8 75.69 36.72 4.93
C ALA A 8 75.26 36.31 3.51
N LEU A 9 75.45 35.04 3.17
CA LEU A 9 74.98 34.43 1.93
C LEU A 9 73.45 34.22 2.02
N ILE A 10 72.66 35.13 1.44
CA ILE A 10 71.21 34.97 1.34
C ILE A 10 70.91 33.97 0.24
N VAL A 11 70.56 32.74 0.63
CA VAL A 11 70.00 31.73 -0.27
C VAL A 11 68.54 32.10 -0.55
N LEU A 12 68.25 32.52 -1.78
CA LEU A 12 66.89 32.75 -2.25
C LEU A 12 66.20 31.39 -2.47
N LEU A 13 65.37 30.97 -1.50
CA LEU A 13 64.42 29.87 -1.70
C LEU A 13 63.26 30.37 -2.58
N PRO A 14 62.87 29.66 -3.64
CA PRO A 14 61.66 30.01 -4.38
C PRO A 14 60.45 29.79 -3.47
N ALA A 15 59.63 30.82 -3.31
CA ALA A 15 58.35 30.72 -2.62
C ALA A 15 57.43 29.77 -3.42
N VAL A 16 57.30 28.54 -2.95
CA VAL A 16 56.28 27.62 -3.43
C VAL A 16 54.94 28.21 -3.00
N PRO A 17 54.00 28.51 -3.93
CA PRO A 17 52.69 28.97 -3.53
C PRO A 17 52.04 27.83 -2.75
N LEU A 18 51.64 28.08 -1.50
CA LEU A 18 50.70 27.19 -0.82
C LEU A 18 49.45 27.16 -1.69
N ALA A 19 49.25 26.07 -2.43
CA ALA A 19 47.96 25.73 -2.96
C ALA A 19 46.99 25.72 -1.79
N GLN A 20 46.07 26.68 -1.76
CA GLN A 20 44.92 26.59 -0.89
C GLN A 20 44.24 25.27 -1.21
N ALA A 21 44.24 24.35 -0.26
CA ALA A 21 43.38 23.19 -0.33
C ALA A 21 41.96 23.71 -0.62
N PRO A 22 41.27 23.28 -1.69
CA PRO A 22 39.87 23.60 -1.83
C PRO A 22 39.20 23.07 -0.57
N GLY A 23 38.62 23.97 0.23
CA GLY A 23 37.86 23.60 1.41
C GLY A 23 36.87 22.54 0.98
N GLY A 24 37.15 21.30 1.37
CA GLY A 24 36.31 20.15 1.12
C GLY A 24 35.03 20.36 1.91
N ARG A 25 34.08 21.07 1.30
CA ARG A 25 32.70 20.69 1.44
C ARG A 25 32.67 19.32 0.77
N GLU A 26 32.66 18.25 1.56
CA GLU A 26 32.21 16.96 1.03
C GLU A 26 30.92 17.27 0.28
N ALA A 27 30.92 17.08 -1.04
CA ALA A 27 29.71 17.24 -1.81
C ALA A 27 28.73 16.24 -1.20
N GLU A 28 27.71 16.74 -0.49
CA GLU A 28 26.64 15.90 0.04
C GLU A 28 26.22 14.94 -1.08
N PRO A 29 26.12 13.62 -0.81
CA PRO A 29 25.59 12.70 -1.80
C PRO A 29 24.28 13.31 -2.30
N PRO A 30 24.07 13.49 -3.62
CA PRO A 30 22.83 14.06 -4.12
C PRO A 30 21.70 13.27 -3.47
N GLY A 31 20.75 13.94 -2.79
CA GLY A 31 19.71 13.24 -1.99
C GLY A 31 19.03 12.10 -2.74
N GLN A 32 18.98 12.19 -4.08
CA GLN A 32 18.62 11.11 -5.00
C GLN A 32 19.42 9.81 -4.85
N SER A 33 20.76 9.88 -4.81
CA SER A 33 21.64 8.72 -4.69
C SER A 33 21.46 8.02 -3.34
N LEU A 34 21.38 8.80 -2.26
CA LEU A 34 21.14 8.31 -0.92
C LEU A 34 19.74 7.69 -0.81
N PHE A 35 18.72 8.38 -1.31
CA PHE A 35 17.36 7.85 -1.36
C PHE A 35 17.29 6.56 -2.18
N ALA A 36 17.91 6.51 -3.37
CA ALA A 36 17.91 5.31 -4.20
C ALA A 36 18.57 4.12 -3.49
N ALA A 37 19.65 4.36 -2.74
CA ALA A 37 20.37 3.32 -2.01
C ALA A 37 19.65 2.83 -0.74
N ARG A 38 18.90 3.71 -0.06
CA ARG A 38 18.28 3.40 1.25
C ARG A 38 16.78 3.14 1.19
N CYS A 39 16.07 3.82 0.30
CA CYS A 39 14.61 3.85 0.23
C CYS A 39 14.06 3.33 -1.10
N GLY A 40 14.87 3.43 -2.17
CA GLY A 40 14.42 3.19 -3.55
C GLY A 40 14.04 1.75 -3.86
N PHE A 41 14.51 0.78 -3.06
CA PHE A 41 14.08 -0.62 -3.19
C PHE A 41 12.57 -0.78 -2.98
N CYS A 42 12.00 -0.08 -2.00
CA CYS A 42 10.56 -0.15 -1.73
C CYS A 42 9.79 0.95 -2.44
N HIS A 43 10.28 2.19 -2.41
CA HIS A 43 9.56 3.36 -2.89
C HIS A 43 9.88 3.76 -4.32
N GLY A 44 10.65 2.95 -5.05
CA GLY A 44 11.16 3.27 -6.39
C GLY A 44 12.31 4.29 -6.34
N ARG A 45 13.20 4.27 -7.34
CA ARG A 45 14.38 5.16 -7.37
C ARG A 45 14.04 6.66 -7.47
N ASP A 46 12.83 6.97 -7.88
CA ASP A 46 12.28 8.33 -8.06
C ASP A 46 11.17 8.66 -7.03
N ALA A 47 11.06 7.88 -5.96
CA ALA A 47 10.05 8.02 -4.90
C ALA A 47 8.59 7.85 -5.38
N ALA A 48 8.38 7.47 -6.65
CA ALA A 48 7.05 7.33 -7.25
C ALA A 48 6.44 5.92 -7.08
N GLY A 49 6.89 5.18 -6.07
CA GLY A 49 6.36 3.87 -5.69
C GLY A 49 7.12 2.70 -6.30
N GLY A 50 7.13 1.59 -5.57
CA GLY A 50 7.70 0.31 -5.99
C GLY A 50 6.84 -0.85 -5.52
N GLU A 51 7.30 -2.09 -5.72
CA GLU A 51 6.50 -3.29 -5.43
C GLU A 51 6.13 -3.43 -3.94
N SER A 52 6.98 -2.94 -3.04
CA SER A 52 6.86 -3.13 -1.59
C SER A 52 6.65 -1.82 -0.81
N GLY A 53 6.63 -0.66 -1.48
CA GLY A 53 6.49 0.65 -0.84
C GLY A 53 5.60 1.60 -1.64
N PRO A 54 4.77 2.42 -0.97
CA PRO A 54 3.85 3.34 -1.63
C PRO A 54 4.58 4.43 -2.44
N ASP A 55 3.85 4.99 -3.40
CA ASP A 55 4.22 6.23 -4.09
C ASP A 55 4.21 7.42 -3.11
N LEU A 56 5.38 7.99 -2.86
CA LEU A 56 5.56 9.11 -1.93
C LEU A 56 5.15 10.44 -2.56
N THR A 57 5.14 10.54 -3.89
CA THR A 57 4.83 11.80 -4.60
C THR A 57 3.36 12.21 -4.44
N ILE A 58 2.48 11.24 -4.26
CA ILE A 58 1.04 11.44 -3.98
C ILE A 58 0.69 11.39 -2.49
N SER A 59 1.70 11.25 -1.61
CA SER A 59 1.46 11.08 -0.17
C SER A 59 0.93 12.36 0.47
N PRO A 60 -0.23 12.32 1.17
CA PRO A 60 -0.72 13.46 1.93
C PRO A 60 0.22 13.89 3.06
N LEU A 61 1.08 12.98 3.54
CA LEU A 61 2.08 13.29 4.56
C LEU A 61 3.18 14.15 3.94
N VAL A 62 3.72 13.74 2.78
CA VAL A 62 4.72 14.53 2.03
C VAL A 62 4.13 15.86 1.59
N ALA A 63 2.84 15.92 1.23
CA ALA A 63 2.18 17.16 0.84
C ALA A 63 2.05 18.20 1.98
N LYS A 64 2.06 17.75 3.23
CA LYS A 64 1.91 18.61 4.42
C LYS A 64 3.23 18.86 5.15
N ASP A 65 4.27 18.12 4.81
CA ASP A 65 5.57 18.22 5.45
C ASP A 65 6.22 19.56 5.12
N VAL A 66 6.80 20.18 6.14
CA VAL A 66 7.54 21.43 6.02
C VAL A 66 8.93 21.21 6.62
N GLY A 67 9.92 21.07 5.74
CA GLY A 67 11.31 20.94 6.15
C GLY A 67 11.62 19.67 6.95
N GLY A 68 10.85 18.59 6.77
CA GLY A 68 11.07 17.30 7.40
C GLY A 68 10.39 17.11 8.75
N ASP A 69 9.57 18.06 9.20
CA ASP A 69 8.90 18.03 10.50
C ASP A 69 8.03 16.78 10.73
N THR A 70 7.46 16.22 9.67
CA THR A 70 6.70 14.96 9.72
C THR A 70 7.44 13.77 9.12
N LEU A 71 8.28 13.98 8.11
CA LEU A 71 9.00 12.92 7.41
C LEU A 71 10.18 12.38 8.22
N ILE A 72 10.94 13.23 8.89
CA ILE A 72 12.12 12.81 9.67
C ILE A 72 11.73 11.84 10.80
N PRO A 73 10.69 12.12 11.61
CA PRO A 73 10.22 11.15 12.60
C PRO A 73 9.80 9.82 11.97
N VAL A 74 9.07 9.84 10.85
CA VAL A 74 8.64 8.61 10.16
C VAL A 74 9.82 7.79 9.64
N ILE A 75 10.87 8.44 9.13
CA ILE A 75 12.08 7.76 8.66
C ILE A 75 12.87 7.17 9.83
N ARG A 76 13.01 7.92 10.93
CA ARG A 76 13.76 7.48 12.12
C ARG A 76 13.08 6.33 12.84
N ASP A 77 11.78 6.46 13.12
CA ASP A 77 11.02 5.48 13.91
C ASP A 77 10.52 4.32 13.04
N GLY A 78 10.42 4.54 11.72
CA GLY A 78 9.82 3.60 10.80
C GLY A 78 8.31 3.45 10.99
N ARG A 79 7.73 2.52 10.22
CA ARG A 79 6.37 2.01 10.40
C ARG A 79 6.44 0.49 10.34
N VAL A 80 7.03 -0.08 11.38
CA VAL A 80 7.39 -1.51 11.44
C VAL A 80 6.18 -2.41 11.28
N ASP A 81 5.04 -2.02 11.86
CA ASP A 81 3.74 -2.68 11.70
C ASP A 81 3.25 -2.73 10.25
N LYS A 82 3.74 -1.83 9.40
CA LYS A 82 3.43 -1.71 7.97
C LYS A 82 4.59 -2.10 7.07
N GLY A 83 5.65 -2.71 7.62
CA GLY A 83 6.80 -3.21 6.87
C GLY A 83 7.85 -2.17 6.50
N MET A 84 7.75 -0.92 6.98
CA MET A 84 8.81 0.09 6.82
C MET A 84 9.73 0.07 8.05
N PRO A 85 11.00 -0.32 7.93
CA PRO A 85 11.93 -0.33 9.06
C PRO A 85 12.32 1.08 9.51
N ALA A 86 12.84 1.19 10.73
CA ALA A 86 13.51 2.39 11.24
C ALA A 86 14.88 2.58 10.56
N PHE A 87 15.25 3.84 10.30
CA PHE A 87 16.53 4.19 9.69
C PHE A 87 17.32 5.15 10.59
N ALA A 88 18.46 4.68 11.08
CA ALA A 88 19.42 5.51 11.80
C ALA A 88 20.33 6.25 10.81
N LEU A 89 19.93 7.47 10.44
CA LEU A 89 20.65 8.34 9.51
C LEU A 89 21.07 9.65 10.19
N GLY A 90 22.17 10.25 9.71
CA GLY A 90 22.61 11.57 10.16
C GLY A 90 21.62 12.67 9.78
N ALA A 91 21.71 13.83 10.44
CA ALA A 91 20.81 14.95 10.16
C ALA A 91 20.90 15.44 8.70
N SER A 92 22.12 15.62 8.18
CA SER A 92 22.35 16.01 6.78
C SER A 92 21.78 14.99 5.77
N ASP A 93 21.94 13.69 6.06
CA ASP A 93 21.41 12.61 5.23
C ASP A 93 19.87 12.62 5.20
N LEU A 94 19.24 12.86 6.35
CA LEU A 94 17.79 12.99 6.47
C LEU A 94 17.28 14.22 5.72
N ASP A 95 17.93 15.36 5.87
CA ASP A 95 17.58 16.60 5.18
C ASP A 95 17.70 16.44 3.66
N ALA A 96 18.77 15.78 3.18
CA ALA A 96 18.97 15.49 1.77
C ALA A 96 17.90 14.54 1.20
N ILE A 97 17.50 13.52 1.96
CA ILE A 97 16.40 12.61 1.59
C ILE A 97 15.07 13.36 1.52
N VAL A 98 14.75 14.17 2.53
CA VAL A 98 13.51 14.96 2.58
C VAL A 98 13.46 15.94 1.41
N ALA A 99 14.55 16.65 1.16
CA ALA A 99 14.67 17.58 0.03
C ALA A 99 14.44 16.87 -1.32
N PHE A 100 14.99 15.67 -1.49
CA PHE A 100 14.76 14.87 -2.68
C PHE A 100 13.29 14.45 -2.82
N ILE A 101 12.64 13.96 -1.75
CA ILE A 101 11.23 13.56 -1.76
C ILE A 101 10.33 14.75 -2.15
N HIS A 102 10.59 15.94 -1.60
CA HIS A 102 9.85 17.16 -1.97
C HIS A 102 10.07 17.57 -3.44
N ASP A 103 11.30 17.48 -3.94
CA ASP A 103 11.60 17.74 -5.35
C ASP A 103 10.86 16.75 -6.28
N GLN A 104 10.84 15.46 -5.95
CA GLN A 104 10.09 14.47 -6.73
C GLN A 104 8.58 14.74 -6.70
N LYS A 105 8.02 15.08 -5.54
CA LYS A 105 6.62 15.50 -5.43
C LYS A 105 6.34 16.71 -6.34
N LYS A 106 7.15 17.76 -6.26
CA LYS A 106 6.98 18.97 -7.10
C LYS A 106 7.03 18.62 -8.59
N LYS A 107 7.95 17.74 -9.01
CA LYS A 107 8.04 17.27 -10.41
C LYS A 107 6.81 16.47 -10.85
N ALA A 108 6.25 15.65 -9.96
CA ALA A 108 5.03 14.90 -10.22
C ALA A 108 3.82 15.83 -10.34
N ASP A 109 3.68 16.81 -9.44
CA ASP A 109 2.60 17.80 -9.46
C ASP A 109 2.63 18.66 -10.75
N LEU A 110 3.82 18.92 -11.31
CA LEU A 110 3.98 19.62 -12.59
C LEU A 110 3.67 18.76 -13.84
N ASN A 111 3.54 17.43 -13.69
CA ASN A 111 3.34 16.49 -14.80
C ASN A 111 2.22 15.46 -14.51
N PRO A 112 0.97 15.90 -14.29
CA PRO A 112 -0.12 15.01 -13.85
C PRO A 112 -0.46 13.89 -14.84
N GLY A 113 -0.19 14.08 -16.14
CA GLY A 113 -0.43 13.07 -17.18
C GLY A 113 0.56 11.90 -17.20
N ARG A 114 1.61 11.91 -16.36
CA ARG A 114 2.61 10.83 -16.27
C ARG A 114 2.59 10.10 -14.92
N ARG A 115 1.56 10.30 -14.10
CA ARG A 115 1.40 9.60 -12.82
C ARG A 115 1.38 8.09 -13.07
N ARG A 116 2.19 7.35 -12.30
CA ARG A 116 2.16 5.86 -12.28
C ARG A 116 1.13 5.32 -11.30
N SER A 117 0.57 6.20 -10.48
CA SER A 117 -0.46 5.94 -9.50
C SER A 117 -1.78 6.61 -9.91
N VAL A 118 -2.88 6.05 -9.43
CA VAL A 118 -4.24 6.55 -9.67
C VAL A 118 -4.68 7.34 -8.45
N ASP A 119 -5.05 8.61 -8.64
CA ASP A 119 -5.55 9.44 -7.55
C ASP A 119 -7.02 9.10 -7.21
N LEU A 120 -7.42 9.38 -5.97
CA LEU A 120 -8.80 9.16 -5.53
C LEU A 120 -9.82 9.90 -6.41
N ALA A 121 -9.47 11.11 -6.83
CA ALA A 121 -10.31 11.93 -7.70
C ALA A 121 -10.51 11.28 -9.08
N ASP A 122 -9.50 10.57 -9.61
CA ASP A 122 -9.60 9.88 -10.90
C ASP A 122 -10.59 8.69 -10.82
N LEU A 123 -10.84 8.17 -9.62
CA LEU A 123 -11.78 7.07 -9.36
C LEU A 123 -13.17 7.56 -8.91
N GLN A 124 -13.36 8.87 -8.78
CA GLN A 124 -14.61 9.53 -8.36
C GLN A 124 -15.44 9.99 -9.55
N THR A 125 -15.54 9.15 -10.58
CA THR A 125 -16.26 9.46 -11.82
C THR A 125 -17.74 9.06 -11.78
N GLY A 126 -18.15 8.26 -10.79
CA GLY A 126 -19.51 7.73 -10.66
C GLY A 126 -20.49 8.64 -9.91
N ASN A 127 -21.77 8.29 -10.03
CA ASN A 127 -22.89 8.91 -9.34
C ASN A 127 -23.30 8.08 -8.11
N ALA A 128 -23.23 8.68 -6.92
CA ALA A 128 -23.50 7.97 -5.66
C ALA A 128 -24.97 7.55 -5.50
N GLU A 129 -25.92 8.34 -6.00
CA GLU A 129 -27.34 8.00 -5.95
C GLU A 129 -27.66 6.80 -6.85
N ALA A 130 -27.10 6.76 -8.06
CA ALA A 130 -27.21 5.63 -8.98
C ALA A 130 -26.54 4.38 -8.38
N GLY A 131 -25.37 4.55 -7.76
CA GLY A 131 -24.68 3.48 -7.05
C GLY A 131 -25.49 2.91 -5.90
N LYS A 132 -26.15 3.78 -5.13
CA LYS A 132 -27.07 3.37 -4.06
C LYS A 132 -28.28 2.62 -4.63
N ALA A 133 -28.85 3.08 -5.74
CA ALA A 133 -29.97 2.39 -6.39
C ALA A 133 -29.54 1.00 -6.89
N TYR A 134 -28.37 0.88 -7.52
CA TYR A 134 -27.80 -0.39 -7.95
C TYR A 134 -27.54 -1.34 -6.76
N PHE A 135 -26.91 -0.83 -5.70
CA PHE A 135 -26.60 -1.56 -4.47
C PHE A 135 -27.85 -2.20 -3.84
N ASN A 136 -28.97 -1.45 -3.81
CA ASN A 136 -30.24 -1.92 -3.25
C ASN A 136 -31.10 -2.72 -4.25
N GLY A 137 -30.80 -2.66 -5.54
CA GLY A 137 -31.60 -3.22 -6.62
C GLY A 137 -30.85 -4.29 -7.41
N ALA A 138 -30.50 -3.96 -8.66
CA ALA A 138 -29.94 -4.89 -9.64
C ALA A 138 -28.63 -5.57 -9.18
N GLY A 139 -27.79 -4.84 -8.42
CA GLY A 139 -26.55 -5.38 -7.86
C GLY A 139 -26.77 -6.36 -6.71
N GLY A 140 -27.93 -6.32 -6.05
CA GLY A 140 -28.27 -7.24 -4.96
C GLY A 140 -27.36 -7.16 -3.73
N CYS A 141 -26.49 -6.15 -3.63
CA CYS A 141 -25.47 -6.02 -2.59
C CYS A 141 -26.10 -5.94 -1.19
N ALA A 142 -27.23 -5.23 -1.09
CA ALA A 142 -27.98 -5.05 0.15
C ALA A 142 -28.57 -6.34 0.75
N ARG A 143 -28.56 -7.47 0.02
CA ARG A 143 -29.01 -8.77 0.55
C ARG A 143 -28.07 -9.31 1.62
N CYS A 144 -26.80 -8.95 1.56
CA CYS A 144 -25.76 -9.42 2.49
C CYS A 144 -25.08 -8.27 3.23
N HIS A 145 -24.94 -7.11 2.58
CA HIS A 145 -24.19 -5.98 3.12
C HIS A 145 -25.10 -4.87 3.65
N ALA A 146 -24.80 -4.38 4.85
CA ALA A 146 -25.48 -3.27 5.49
C ALA A 146 -24.56 -2.04 5.58
N PRO A 147 -24.97 -0.87 5.02
CA PRO A 147 -24.16 0.35 5.08
C PRO A 147 -23.74 0.78 6.50
N GLY A 148 -24.64 0.60 7.48
CA GLY A 148 -24.36 0.86 8.90
C GLY A 148 -23.86 -0.34 9.69
N GLY A 149 -23.71 -1.51 9.06
CA GLY A 149 -23.25 -2.74 9.67
C GLY A 149 -21.83 -3.05 9.25
N ASP A 150 -21.65 -4.12 8.47
CA ASP A 150 -20.34 -4.59 8.02
C ASP A 150 -19.59 -3.58 7.11
N LEU A 151 -20.33 -2.69 6.43
CA LEU A 151 -19.76 -1.62 5.61
C LEU A 151 -19.55 -0.29 6.36
N ALA A 152 -19.86 -0.22 7.65
CA ALA A 152 -19.68 1.01 8.43
C ALA A 152 -18.20 1.48 8.38
N GLY A 153 -17.99 2.74 8.02
CA GLY A 153 -16.67 3.34 7.85
C GLY A 153 -15.73 2.65 6.86
N VAL A 154 -16.27 1.95 5.86
CA VAL A 154 -15.46 1.31 4.83
C VAL A 154 -14.64 2.34 4.04
N ALA A 155 -15.18 3.53 3.78
CA ALA A 155 -14.47 4.61 3.08
C ALA A 155 -13.34 5.23 3.89
N THR A 156 -13.38 5.09 5.22
CA THR A 156 -12.31 5.53 6.11
C THR A 156 -11.15 4.53 6.11
N ARG A 157 -11.46 3.23 6.00
CA ARG A 157 -10.49 2.13 6.03
C ARG A 157 -9.85 1.83 4.67
N LEU A 158 -10.61 1.92 3.59
CA LEU A 158 -10.19 1.59 2.22
C LEU A 158 -10.51 2.77 1.31
N LYS A 159 -9.50 3.25 0.57
CA LYS A 159 -9.62 4.43 -0.29
C LYS A 159 -9.23 4.08 -1.73
N GLY A 160 -9.96 4.64 -2.68
CA GLY A 160 -9.65 4.55 -4.11
C GLY A 160 -9.59 3.11 -4.60
N LEU A 161 -8.48 2.77 -5.26
CA LEU A 161 -8.30 1.47 -5.90
C LEU A 161 -8.42 0.32 -4.88
N ALA A 162 -7.99 0.52 -3.64
CA ALA A 162 -8.11 -0.51 -2.60
C ALA A 162 -9.58 -0.82 -2.25
N LEU A 163 -10.46 0.19 -2.26
CA LEU A 163 -11.89 0.00 -2.04
C LEU A 163 -12.54 -0.69 -3.26
N MET A 164 -12.20 -0.23 -4.47
CA MET A 164 -12.69 -0.83 -5.70
C MET A 164 -12.29 -2.31 -5.81
N GLN A 165 -11.03 -2.64 -5.58
CA GLN A 165 -10.54 -4.02 -5.59
C GLN A 165 -11.24 -4.87 -4.53
N ARG A 166 -11.45 -4.34 -3.32
CA ARG A 166 -12.16 -5.06 -2.26
C ARG A 166 -13.63 -5.32 -2.62
N MET A 167 -14.29 -4.36 -3.26
CA MET A 167 -15.67 -4.50 -3.73
C MET A 167 -15.80 -5.60 -4.79
N LEU A 168 -14.87 -5.62 -5.74
CA LEU A 168 -14.89 -6.55 -6.87
C LEU A 168 -14.46 -7.97 -6.48
N ASP A 169 -13.43 -8.10 -5.64
CA ASP A 169 -12.88 -9.39 -5.19
C ASP A 169 -12.52 -9.37 -3.70
N PRO A 170 -13.50 -9.61 -2.81
CA PRO A 170 -13.26 -9.62 -1.37
C PRO A 170 -12.44 -10.83 -0.88
N GLY A 171 -12.22 -11.85 -1.73
CA GLY A 171 -11.52 -13.08 -1.38
C GLY A 171 -10.00 -12.97 -1.34
N ARG A 172 -9.40 -11.93 -1.93
CA ARG A 172 -7.93 -11.82 -2.14
C ARG A 172 -7.08 -11.34 -0.96
N ASN A 173 -7.59 -11.30 0.28
CA ASN A 173 -6.77 -10.88 1.40
C ASN A 173 -5.75 -11.97 1.81
N ARG A 174 -4.46 -11.68 1.66
CA ARG A 174 -3.37 -12.46 2.26
C ARG A 174 -3.51 -12.42 3.80
N GLY A 175 -3.70 -13.60 4.42
CA GLY A 175 -3.87 -13.76 5.88
C GLY A 175 -5.30 -14.09 6.35
N GLN A 176 -6.08 -14.79 5.52
CA GLN A 176 -7.54 -14.88 5.63
C GLN A 176 -8.05 -15.58 6.91
N LYS A 177 -9.06 -14.94 7.53
CA LYS A 177 -10.01 -15.50 8.51
C LYS A 177 -10.74 -16.74 7.94
N PRO A 178 -11.46 -17.54 8.77
CA PRO A 178 -12.12 -18.76 8.31
C PRO A 178 -12.97 -18.54 7.06
N ASN A 179 -13.01 -19.55 6.19
CA ASN A 179 -13.87 -19.59 5.02
C ASN A 179 -15.33 -19.29 5.44
N PRO A 180 -15.96 -18.22 4.92
CA PRO A 180 -17.34 -17.88 5.28
C PRO A 180 -18.35 -18.88 4.73
N ALA A 181 -17.95 -19.78 3.83
CA ALA A 181 -18.86 -20.75 3.23
C ALA A 181 -19.38 -21.76 4.25
N ILE A 182 -20.69 -21.97 4.25
CA ILE A 182 -21.37 -22.97 5.06
C ILE A 182 -21.70 -24.17 4.19
N VAL A 183 -21.48 -25.37 4.72
CA VAL A 183 -21.78 -26.63 4.06
C VAL A 183 -22.81 -27.37 4.89
N ALA A 184 -23.82 -27.89 4.22
CA ALA A 184 -24.70 -28.91 4.78
C ALA A 184 -24.46 -30.22 4.04
N VAL A 185 -24.10 -31.28 4.77
CA VAL A 185 -23.88 -32.64 4.25
C VAL A 185 -24.96 -33.56 4.80
N THR A 186 -25.74 -34.16 3.91
CA THR A 186 -26.70 -35.21 4.23
C THR A 186 -26.09 -36.58 3.93
N THR A 187 -25.92 -37.37 4.98
CA THR A 187 -25.36 -38.73 4.92
C THR A 187 -26.38 -39.75 4.41
N ARG A 188 -25.94 -40.97 4.10
CA ARG A 188 -26.83 -42.08 3.67
C ARG A 188 -27.84 -42.51 4.74
N SER A 189 -27.54 -42.29 6.02
CA SER A 189 -28.47 -42.55 7.11
C SER A 189 -29.56 -41.48 7.22
N GLY A 190 -29.47 -40.39 6.46
CA GLY A 190 -30.39 -39.25 6.52
C GLY A 190 -30.00 -38.18 7.53
N GLU A 191 -28.93 -38.36 8.30
CA GLU A 191 -28.37 -37.32 9.18
C GLU A 191 -27.81 -36.18 8.33
N THR A 192 -28.20 -34.94 8.65
CA THR A 192 -27.63 -33.72 8.07
C THR A 192 -26.68 -33.07 9.07
N VAL A 193 -25.47 -32.79 8.61
CA VAL A 193 -24.40 -32.15 9.38
C VAL A 193 -24.09 -30.81 8.73
N THR A 194 -24.08 -29.75 9.51
CA THR A 194 -23.80 -28.39 9.03
C THR A 194 -22.52 -27.87 9.69
N GLY A 195 -21.75 -27.07 8.95
CA GLY A 195 -20.59 -26.38 9.49
C GLY A 195 -19.85 -25.56 8.43
N HIS A 196 -18.70 -25.02 8.79
CA HIS A 196 -17.87 -24.24 7.88
C HIS A 196 -17.14 -25.15 6.89
N LEU A 197 -17.08 -24.75 5.61
CA LEU A 197 -16.34 -25.48 4.58
C LEU A 197 -14.85 -25.55 4.94
N ALA A 198 -14.36 -26.76 5.24
CA ALA A 198 -12.97 -27.01 5.59
C ALA A 198 -12.16 -27.48 4.37
N TYR A 199 -12.75 -28.31 3.51
CA TYR A 199 -12.10 -28.82 2.31
C TYR A 199 -13.13 -29.24 1.25
N ARG A 200 -12.78 -29.04 -0.02
CA ARG A 200 -13.57 -29.53 -1.16
C ARG A 200 -12.67 -29.79 -2.36
N ASP A 201 -12.81 -30.98 -2.93
CA ASP A 201 -12.36 -31.33 -4.27
C ASP A 201 -13.48 -32.14 -4.98
N GLU A 202 -13.18 -32.75 -6.11
CA GLU A 202 -14.12 -33.58 -6.86
C GLU A 202 -14.51 -34.90 -6.16
N PHE A 203 -13.71 -35.37 -5.21
CA PHE A 203 -13.87 -36.67 -4.54
C PHE A 203 -14.31 -36.56 -3.07
N THR A 204 -14.05 -35.44 -2.42
CA THR A 204 -14.15 -35.24 -0.98
C THR A 204 -14.78 -33.90 -0.63
N ILE A 205 -15.70 -33.92 0.32
CA ILE A 205 -16.25 -32.73 0.98
C ILE A 205 -15.97 -32.83 2.48
N ALA A 206 -15.52 -31.74 3.09
CA ALA A 206 -15.32 -31.68 4.53
C ALA A 206 -15.74 -30.34 5.13
N LEU A 207 -16.21 -30.42 6.37
CA LEU A 207 -16.59 -29.26 7.17
C LEU A 207 -16.00 -29.36 8.57
N THR A 208 -15.92 -28.21 9.24
CA THR A 208 -15.77 -28.13 10.69
C THR A 208 -17.12 -27.75 11.28
N ASP A 209 -17.69 -28.61 12.11
CA ASP A 209 -18.97 -28.35 12.77
C ASP A 209 -18.84 -27.35 13.94
N ASP A 210 -19.96 -26.96 14.55
CA ASP A 210 -20.01 -26.00 15.65
C ASP A 210 -19.28 -26.47 16.92
N SER A 211 -19.05 -27.78 17.05
CA SER A 211 -18.24 -28.36 18.13
C SER A 211 -16.74 -28.36 17.83
N GLY A 212 -16.34 -27.85 16.66
CA GLY A 212 -14.95 -27.78 16.23
C GLY A 212 -14.42 -29.06 15.61
N TRP A 213 -15.27 -30.07 15.38
CA TRP A 213 -14.85 -31.34 14.82
C TRP A 213 -14.79 -31.27 13.29
N TYR A 214 -13.65 -31.68 12.74
CA TYR A 214 -13.49 -31.89 11.32
C TYR A 214 -14.15 -33.20 10.90
N ARG A 215 -15.08 -33.13 9.94
CA ARG A 215 -15.76 -34.29 9.38
C ARG A 215 -15.66 -34.23 7.86
N SER A 216 -15.32 -35.36 7.24
CA SER A 216 -15.13 -35.48 5.80
C SER A 216 -15.82 -36.70 5.24
N TRP A 217 -16.31 -36.60 4.00
CA TRP A 217 -16.99 -37.67 3.30
C TRP A 217 -16.58 -37.72 1.83
N PRO A 218 -16.53 -38.93 1.23
CA PRO A 218 -16.48 -39.05 -0.22
C PRO A 218 -17.74 -38.46 -0.86
N THR A 219 -17.60 -37.58 -1.84
CA THR A 219 -18.71 -36.87 -2.52
C THR A 219 -19.74 -37.85 -3.09
N GLY A 220 -19.30 -38.98 -3.63
CA GLY A 220 -20.18 -40.03 -4.16
C GLY A 220 -21.01 -40.78 -3.12
N GLN A 221 -20.80 -40.56 -1.82
CA GLN A 221 -21.51 -41.23 -0.74
C GLN A 221 -22.44 -40.31 0.05
N VAL A 222 -22.48 -39.02 -0.25
CA VAL A 222 -23.30 -38.03 0.46
C VAL A 222 -23.95 -37.07 -0.51
N ARG A 223 -25.01 -36.40 -0.07
CA ARG A 223 -25.51 -35.20 -0.74
C ARG A 223 -25.01 -33.99 0.03
N PHE A 224 -24.64 -32.92 -0.64
CA PHE A 224 -24.20 -31.71 0.03
C PHE A 224 -24.63 -30.46 -0.73
N SER A 225 -24.79 -29.37 0.00
CA SER A 225 -24.93 -28.02 -0.53
C SER A 225 -23.85 -27.13 0.09
N VAL A 226 -23.26 -26.26 -0.73
CA VAL A 226 -22.30 -25.25 -0.29
C VAL A 226 -22.93 -23.89 -0.52
N ASP A 227 -23.07 -23.12 0.54
CA ASP A 227 -23.47 -21.72 0.51
C ASP A 227 -22.21 -20.87 0.71
N ASP A 228 -21.60 -20.43 -0.40
CA ASP A 228 -20.43 -19.54 -0.40
C ASP A 228 -20.86 -18.11 -0.79
N PRO A 229 -20.87 -17.15 0.16
CA PRO A 229 -21.19 -15.75 -0.13
C PRO A 229 -20.32 -15.12 -1.23
N LEU A 230 -19.11 -15.64 -1.47
CA LEU A 230 -18.22 -15.15 -2.51
C LEU A 230 -18.69 -15.51 -3.93
N ASP A 231 -19.54 -16.54 -4.09
CA ASP A 231 -20.07 -16.90 -5.41
C ASP A 231 -20.93 -15.78 -6.00
N ALA A 232 -21.66 -15.04 -5.15
CA ALA A 232 -22.41 -13.87 -5.58
C ALA A 232 -21.48 -12.77 -6.13
N HIS A 233 -20.35 -12.50 -5.46
CA HIS A 233 -19.35 -11.55 -5.95
C HIS A 233 -18.74 -12.00 -7.28
N ARG A 234 -18.36 -13.28 -7.40
CA ARG A 234 -17.79 -13.84 -8.64
C ARG A 234 -18.76 -13.73 -9.81
N ALA A 235 -20.03 -14.09 -9.60
CA ALA A 235 -21.07 -13.97 -10.60
C ALA A 235 -21.35 -12.50 -10.99
N GLN A 236 -21.20 -11.58 -10.04
CA GLN A 236 -21.41 -10.15 -10.26
C GLN A 236 -20.36 -9.53 -11.19
N LEU A 237 -19.12 -10.05 -11.20
CA LEU A 237 -18.05 -9.58 -12.10
C LEU A 237 -18.45 -9.64 -13.59
N GLY A 238 -19.22 -10.65 -13.99
CA GLY A 238 -19.72 -10.76 -15.36
C GLY A 238 -20.92 -9.87 -15.69
N LYS A 239 -21.48 -9.17 -14.70
CA LYS A 239 -22.69 -8.34 -14.84
C LYS A 239 -22.42 -6.85 -14.73
N TYR A 240 -21.31 -6.46 -14.10
CA TYR A 240 -20.93 -5.07 -13.98
C TYR A 240 -20.68 -4.45 -15.35
N THR A 241 -21.27 -3.29 -15.59
CA THR A 241 -20.73 -2.34 -16.56
C THR A 241 -19.67 -1.46 -15.88
N ASP A 242 -18.83 -0.80 -16.68
CA ASP A 242 -17.87 0.20 -16.17
C ASP A 242 -18.56 1.27 -15.31
N ARG A 243 -19.72 1.73 -15.80
CA ARG A 243 -20.55 2.71 -15.10
C ARG A 243 -21.05 2.17 -13.76
N ASP A 244 -21.54 0.93 -13.70
CA ASP A 244 -22.03 0.36 -12.44
C ASP A 244 -20.91 0.28 -11.40
N MET A 245 -19.69 -0.11 -11.81
CA MET A 245 -18.55 -0.17 -10.89
C MET A 245 -18.22 1.21 -10.32
N HIS A 246 -18.19 2.24 -11.16
CA HIS A 246 -17.92 3.60 -10.73
C HIS A 246 -19.04 4.18 -9.86
N ASP A 247 -20.31 3.97 -10.23
CA ASP A 247 -21.47 4.44 -9.48
C ASP A 247 -21.51 3.80 -8.08
N VAL A 248 -21.36 2.46 -7.99
CA VAL A 248 -21.32 1.76 -6.69
C VAL A 248 -20.12 2.18 -5.86
N LEU A 249 -18.94 2.36 -6.46
CA LEU A 249 -17.77 2.87 -5.76
C LEU A 249 -18.03 4.26 -5.18
N ALA A 250 -18.65 5.16 -5.95
CA ALA A 250 -19.01 6.51 -5.50
C ALA A 250 -19.96 6.44 -4.28
N TYR A 251 -20.94 5.53 -4.30
CA TYR A 251 -21.81 5.30 -3.13
C TYR A 251 -21.02 4.80 -1.90
N LEU A 252 -20.18 3.78 -2.06
CA LEU A 252 -19.40 3.23 -0.95
C LEU A 252 -18.46 4.25 -0.32
N GLN A 253 -17.93 5.20 -1.10
CA GLN A 253 -17.08 6.29 -0.61
C GLN A 253 -17.82 7.28 0.31
N THR A 254 -19.15 7.28 0.31
CA THR A 254 -19.96 8.08 1.24
C THR A 254 -20.05 7.45 2.63
N LEU A 255 -19.73 6.16 2.77
CA LEU A 255 -19.87 5.38 4.00
C LEU A 255 -18.62 5.52 4.89
N ARG A 256 -18.55 6.64 5.62
CA ARG A 256 -17.41 7.04 6.47
C ARG A 256 -17.49 6.56 7.91
#